data_AF-A0A927WNL9-F1
#
_entry.id   AF-A0A927WNL9-F1
#
_cell.length_a   1.000
_cell.length_b   1.000
_cell.length_c   1.000
_cell.angle_alpha   90.00
_cell.angle_beta   90.00
_cell.angle_gamma   90.00
#
_symmetry.space_group_name_H-M   'P 1'
#
loop_
_entity.id
_entity.type
_entity.pdbx_description
1 polymer ?
#
loop_
_entity_poly.entity_id
_entity_poly.type
_entity_poly.pdbx_seq_one_letter_code
_entity_poly.pdbx_strand_id
1 'polypeptide(L)'
;MDFINSSEVDIAYHVLTEKGQTMYYKDLVLEVIEKKHKPVQSLSAAISEVYTLINMDSRFQHEGDQQWGLTEWNPPEVKRHSARSAASRSKAANKAINSRQKKLESIQE
;
A
#
# COMPACT_ATOMS: atom_id res chain seq x y z
N MET A 1 -13.39 -9.86 -14.20
CA MET A 1 -11.97 -10.26 -14.30
C MET A 1 -11.93 -11.79 -14.42
N ASP A 2 -11.09 -12.35 -15.29
CA ASP A 2 -10.81 -13.80 -15.26
C ASP A 2 -9.62 -14.06 -14.31
N PHE A 3 -9.93 -14.37 -13.05
CA PHE A 3 -8.92 -14.48 -11.99
C PHE A 3 -7.96 -15.68 -12.15
N ILE A 4 -8.38 -16.74 -12.86
CA ILE A 4 -7.58 -17.96 -13.00
C ILE A 4 -6.38 -17.71 -13.91
N ASN A 5 -6.63 -17.00 -15.01
CA ASN A 5 -5.63 -16.73 -16.06
C ASN A 5 -4.87 -15.41 -15.84
N SER A 6 -5.31 -14.57 -14.89
CA SER A 6 -4.64 -13.30 -14.56
C SER A 6 -3.37 -13.50 -13.72
N SER A 7 -2.43 -12.55 -13.79
CA SER A 7 -1.26 -12.53 -12.91
C SER A 7 -1.66 -12.14 -11.48
N GLU A 8 -0.89 -12.56 -10.47
CA GLU A 8 -1.10 -12.25 -9.06
C GLU A 8 -1.18 -10.73 -8.82
N VAL A 9 -0.35 -9.96 -9.53
CA VAL A 9 -0.33 -8.50 -9.43
C VAL A 9 -1.54 -7.86 -10.10
N ASP A 10 -2.08 -8.43 -11.18
CA ASP A 10 -3.31 -7.91 -11.78
C ASP A 10 -4.54 -8.18 -10.90
N ILE A 11 -4.55 -9.33 -10.21
CA ILE A 11 -5.55 -9.63 -9.20
C ILE A 11 -5.43 -8.64 -8.03
N ALA A 12 -4.22 -8.40 -7.52
CA ALA A 12 -3.98 -7.44 -6.44
C ALA A 12 -4.42 -6.02 -6.81
N TYR A 13 -4.11 -5.58 -8.03
CA TYR A 13 -4.54 -4.29 -8.56
C TYR A 13 -6.07 -4.20 -8.61
N HIS A 14 -6.72 -5.26 -9.12
CA HIS A 14 -8.18 -5.32 -9.16
C HIS A 14 -8.81 -5.30 -7.76
N VAL A 15 -8.27 -6.05 -6.80
CA VAL A 15 -8.73 -6.04 -5.39
C VAL A 15 -8.69 -4.63 -4.79
N LEU A 16 -7.57 -3.94 -4.93
CA LEU A 16 -7.43 -2.58 -4.43
C LEU A 16 -8.36 -1.61 -5.16
N THR A 17 -8.50 -1.75 -6.48
CA THR A 17 -9.41 -0.92 -7.28
C THR A 17 -10.88 -1.12 -6.88
N GLU A 18 -11.32 -2.36 -6.66
CA GLU A 18 -12.67 -2.68 -6.19
C GLU A 18 -12.92 -2.14 -4.78
N LYS A 19 -11.93 -2.24 -3.88
CA LYS A 19 -11.99 -1.68 -2.51
C LYS A 19 -12.04 -0.16 -2.49
N GLY A 20 -11.30 0.50 -3.38
CA GLY A 20 -11.17 1.97 -3.43
C GLY A 20 -10.46 2.61 -2.23
N GLN A 21 -9.80 1.81 -1.39
CA GLN A 21 -9.07 2.27 -0.20
C GLN A 21 -7.91 1.33 0.13
N THR A 22 -7.00 1.79 0.99
CA THR A 22 -5.89 0.96 1.46
C THR A 22 -6.38 -0.24 2.28
N MET A 23 -5.57 -1.30 2.31
CA MET A 23 -5.82 -2.45 3.17
C MET A 23 -4.52 -3.00 3.75
N TYR A 24 -4.63 -3.84 4.79
CA TYR A 24 -3.45 -4.51 5.35
C TYR A 24 -2.82 -5.43 4.30
N TYR A 25 -1.50 -5.37 4.23
CA TYR A 25 -0.75 -6.12 3.24
C TYR A 25 -1.00 -7.62 3.28
N LYS A 26 -1.07 -8.17 4.50
CA LYS A 26 -1.36 -9.59 4.71
C LYS A 26 -2.72 -9.98 4.13
N ASP A 27 -3.72 -9.13 4.32
CA ASP A 27 -5.08 -9.38 3.84
C ASP A 27 -5.12 -9.30 2.32
N LEU A 28 -4.39 -8.35 1.71
CA LEU A 28 -4.25 -8.25 0.26
C LEU A 28 -3.65 -9.53 -0.34
N VAL A 29 -2.54 -10.02 0.25
CA VAL A 29 -1.87 -11.24 -0.20
C VAL A 29 -2.81 -12.45 -0.12
N LEU A 30 -3.53 -12.61 1.00
CA LEU A 30 -4.47 -13.72 1.17
C LEU A 30 -5.64 -13.63 0.18
N GLU A 31 -6.22 -12.45 -0.02
CA GLU A 31 -7.33 -12.24 -0.94
C GLU A 31 -6.93 -12.55 -2.40
N VAL A 32 -5.69 -12.24 -2.79
CA VAL A 32 -5.14 -12.61 -4.10
C VAL A 32 -5.04 -14.12 -4.27
N ILE A 33 -4.53 -14.84 -3.26
CA ILE A 33 -4.40 -16.31 -3.29
C ILE A 33 -5.79 -16.95 -3.39
N GLU A 34 -6.75 -16.48 -2.60
CA GLU A 34 -8.12 -16.97 -2.61
C GLU A 34 -8.80 -16.77 -3.97
N LYS A 35 -8.74 -15.55 -4.53
CA LYS A 35 -9.35 -15.23 -5.83
C LYS A 35 -8.71 -15.99 -7.00
N LYS A 36 -7.42 -16.29 -6.93
CA LYS A 36 -6.70 -16.99 -8.00
C LYS A 36 -7.12 -18.45 -8.15
N HIS A 37 -7.69 -19.07 -7.10
CA HIS A 37 -8.19 -20.44 -7.07
C HIS A 37 -7.23 -21.50 -7.65
N LYS A 38 -5.91 -21.26 -7.56
CA LYS A 38 -4.91 -22.23 -8.02
C LYS A 38 -4.66 -23.28 -6.93
N PRO A 39 -4.53 -24.58 -7.29
CA PRO A 39 -4.07 -25.58 -6.35
C PRO A 39 -2.66 -25.22 -5.87
N VAL A 40 -2.53 -24.86 -4.60
CA VAL A 40 -1.23 -24.56 -4.00
C VAL A 40 -0.74 -25.79 -3.26
N GLN A 41 0.49 -26.22 -3.57
CA GLN A 41 1.13 -27.32 -2.84
C GLN A 41 1.46 -26.91 -1.40
N SER A 42 1.75 -25.62 -1.19
CA SER A 42 1.98 -25.02 0.11
C SER A 42 1.46 -23.59 0.14
N LEU A 43 0.66 -23.28 1.16
CA LEU A 43 0.17 -21.92 1.40
C LEU A 43 1.32 -20.95 1.69
N SER A 44 2.38 -21.39 2.38
CA SER A 44 3.52 -20.52 2.67
C SER A 44 4.31 -20.16 1.41
N ALA A 45 4.41 -21.08 0.46
CA ALA A 45 5.04 -20.82 -0.83
C ALA A 45 4.22 -19.81 -1.64
N ALA A 46 2.89 -19.98 -1.69
CA ALA A 46 2.00 -19.05 -2.37
C ALA A 46 2.03 -17.64 -1.76
N ILE A 47 2.04 -17.54 -0.43
CA ILE A 47 2.22 -16.26 0.27
C ILE A 47 3.53 -15.60 -0.14
N SER A 48 4.63 -16.36 -0.14
CA SER A 48 5.96 -15.82 -0.45
C SER A 48 6.05 -15.33 -1.91
N GLU A 49 5.48 -16.09 -2.84
CA GLU A 49 5.40 -15.74 -4.26
C GLU A 49 4.60 -14.45 -4.47
N VAL A 50 3.37 -14.38 -3.98
CA VAL A 50 2.50 -13.19 -4.11
C VAL A 50 3.14 -11.98 -3.43
N TYR A 51 3.73 -12.17 -2.24
CA TYR A 51 4.48 -11.15 -1.53
C TYR A 51 5.60 -10.57 -2.39
N THR A 52 6.44 -11.42 -2.98
CA THR A 52 7.54 -10.98 -3.84
C THR A 52 7.01 -10.24 -5.07
N LEU A 53 5.99 -10.78 -5.74
CA LEU A 53 5.44 -10.18 -6.95
C LEU A 53 4.86 -8.78 -6.68
N ILE A 54 4.08 -8.61 -5.61
CA ILE A 54 3.51 -7.29 -5.27
C ILE A 54 4.61 -6.31 -4.86
N ASN A 55 5.63 -6.72 -4.09
CA ASN A 55 6.73 -5.83 -3.70
C ASN A 55 7.61 -5.38 -4.87
N MET A 56 7.64 -6.14 -5.97
CA MET A 56 8.42 -5.80 -7.17
C MET A 56 7.62 -4.94 -8.17
N ASP A 57 6.32 -4.76 -7.96
CA ASP A 57 5.44 -4.04 -8.88
C ASP A 57 5.23 -2.59 -8.43
N SER A 58 5.67 -1.64 -9.26
CA SER A 58 5.60 -0.20 -8.99
C SER A 58 4.18 0.40 -8.91
N ARG A 59 3.13 -0.35 -9.24
CA ARG A 59 1.74 0.10 -9.09
C ARG A 59 1.30 0.16 -7.63
N PHE A 60 1.99 -0.55 -6.73
CA PHE A 60 1.64 -0.63 -5.33
C PHE A 60 2.56 0.24 -4.47
N GLN A 61 2.01 0.86 -3.44
CA GLN A 61 2.78 1.63 -2.46
C GLN A 61 2.35 1.36 -1.04
N HIS A 62 3.30 1.54 -0.12
CA HIS A 62 3.10 1.48 1.32
C HIS A 62 2.65 2.86 1.84
N GLU A 63 1.50 2.89 2.53
CA GLU A 63 0.89 4.12 3.06
C GLU A 63 1.17 4.34 4.56
N GLY A 64 1.89 3.41 5.21
CA GLY A 64 2.11 3.39 6.65
C GLY A 64 1.36 2.24 7.34
N ASP A 65 1.79 1.84 8.54
CA ASP A 65 1.08 0.85 9.38
C ASP A 65 0.70 -0.47 8.67
N GLN A 66 1.60 -0.97 7.80
CA GLN A 66 1.39 -2.13 6.92
C GLN A 66 0.18 -2.02 5.97
N GLN A 67 -0.35 -0.82 5.74
CA GLN A 67 -1.36 -0.53 4.75
C GLN A 67 -0.72 -0.35 3.38
N TRP A 68 -1.36 -0.94 2.36
CA TRP A 68 -0.95 -0.84 0.97
C TRP A 68 -2.10 -0.32 0.12
N GLY A 69 -1.72 0.46 -0.89
CA GLY A 69 -2.65 1.05 -1.86
C GLY A 69 -1.99 1.17 -3.23
N LEU A 70 -2.72 1.80 -4.15
CA LEU A 70 -2.23 2.06 -5.50
C LEU A 70 -1.49 3.40 -5.57
N THR A 71 -0.40 3.45 -6.33
CA THR A 71 0.37 4.69 -6.55
C THR A 71 -0.45 5.79 -7.22
N GLU A 72 -1.43 5.42 -8.06
CA GLU A 72 -2.35 6.35 -8.71
C GLU A 72 -3.27 7.10 -7.75
N TRP A 73 -3.51 6.58 -6.54
CA TRP A 73 -4.34 7.25 -5.53
C TRP A 73 -3.66 8.48 -4.94
N ASN A 74 -2.33 8.53 -5.01
CA ASN A 74 -1.55 9.63 -4.50
C ASN A 74 -0.53 10.07 -5.55
N PRO A 75 -0.98 10.70 -6.66
CA PRO A 75 -0.10 11.11 -7.73
C PRO A 75 1.02 11.99 -7.16
N PRO A 76 2.28 11.76 -7.55
CA PRO A 76 3.39 12.55 -7.04
C PRO A 76 3.06 14.02 -7.26
N GLU A 77 3.16 14.83 -6.20
CA GLU A 77 3.01 16.28 -6.34
C GLU A 77 3.97 16.72 -7.43
N VAL A 78 3.43 17.06 -8.61
CA VAL A 78 4.19 17.70 -9.68
C VAL A 78 4.82 18.89 -8.98
N LYS A 79 6.16 18.91 -8.89
CA LYS A 79 6.91 20.07 -8.38
C LYS A 79 6.72 21.21 -9.38
N ARG A 80 5.51 21.75 -9.42
CA ARG A 80 5.16 22.99 -10.06
C ARG A 80 5.79 24.01 -9.13
N HIS A 81 6.91 24.58 -9.54
CA HIS A 81 7.42 25.81 -8.93
C HIS A 81 6.33 26.88 -9.06
N SER A 82 5.41 26.96 -8.11
CA SER A 82 4.59 28.15 -7.87
C SER A 82 3.89 28.08 -6.53
N ALA A 83 4.12 29.15 -5.78
CA ALA A 83 3.57 29.57 -4.49
C ALA A 83 2.32 28.84 -3.96
N ARG A 84 2.46 28.37 -2.72
CA ARG A 84 1.48 28.29 -1.62
C ARG A 84 0.01 28.53 -1.99
N SER A 85 -0.83 27.52 -1.73
CA SER A 85 -2.15 27.71 -1.09
C SER A 85 -2.60 26.40 -0.44
N ALA A 86 -3.00 26.51 0.83
CA ALA A 86 -3.30 25.40 1.74
C ALA A 86 -4.79 25.02 1.71
N ALA A 87 -5.08 23.71 1.83
CA ALA A 87 -6.26 23.05 2.44
C ALA A 87 -6.36 21.64 1.82
N SER A 88 -6.49 20.50 2.50
CA SER A 88 -6.90 20.17 3.86
C SER A 88 -6.11 18.93 4.33
N ARG A 89 -5.19 19.08 5.29
CA ARG A 89 -4.63 17.92 6.00
C ARG A 89 -5.36 17.77 7.33
N SER A 90 -6.00 16.62 7.48
CA SER A 90 -6.67 16.15 8.68
C SER A 90 -5.78 16.32 9.91
N LYS A 91 -6.37 16.91 10.96
CA LYS A 91 -5.75 17.41 12.20
C LYS A 91 -4.98 16.36 13.02
N ALA A 92 -5.06 15.08 12.64
CA ALA A 92 -4.39 13.96 13.30
C ALA A 92 -2.90 13.80 12.94
N ALA A 93 -2.51 14.10 11.69
CA ALA A 93 -1.14 13.91 11.22
C ALA A 93 -0.14 14.88 11.88
N ASN A 94 -0.55 16.11 12.18
CA ASN A 94 0.34 17.12 12.77
C ASN A 94 0.68 16.85 14.25
N LYS A 95 -0.17 16.14 14.99
CA LYS A 95 0.11 15.81 16.40
C LYS A 95 1.21 14.75 16.54
N ALA A 96 1.27 13.81 15.60
CA ALA A 96 2.25 12.72 15.58
C ALA A 96 3.65 13.17 15.12
N ILE A 97 3.73 14.18 14.24
CA ILE A 97 5.00 14.75 13.79
C ILE A 97 5.68 15.53 14.91
N ASN A 98 4.90 16.35 15.64
CA ASN A 98 5.44 17.21 16.69
C ASN A 98 5.91 16.42 17.93
N SER A 99 5.26 15.29 18.24
CA SER A 99 5.67 14.41 19.33
C SER A 99 6.92 13.58 18.99
N ARG A 100 7.14 13.24 17.71
CA ARG A 100 8.38 12.59 17.27
C ARG A 100 9.57 13.55 17.30
N GLN A 101 9.41 14.82 16.89
CA GLN A 101 10.50 15.80 16.95
C GLN A 101 10.99 16.04 18.39
N LYS A 102 10.07 16.28 19.33
CA LYS A 102 10.44 16.45 20.75
C LYS A 102 11.17 15.25 21.35
N LYS A 103 10.82 14.02 20.93
CA LYS A 103 11.47 12.81 21.42
C LYS A 103 12.87 12.60 20.84
N LEU A 104 13.15 13.14 19.66
CA LEU A 104 14.46 13.07 19.03
C LEU A 104 15.43 14.11 19.60
N GLU A 105 14.94 15.31 19.93
CA GLU A 105 15.73 16.36 20.57
C GLU A 105 16.15 15.97 22.00
N SER A 106 15.27 15.29 22.76
CA SER A 106 15.60 14.86 24.13
C SER A 106 16.57 13.66 24.21
N ILE A 107 16.97 13.07 23.08
CA ILE A 107 17.93 11.95 23.03
C ILE A 107 19.36 12.47 22.76
N GLN A 108 19.51 13.73 22.37
CA GLN A 108 20.79 14.34 22.03
C GLN A 108 21.40 15.18 23.17
N GLU A 109 20.79 15.21 24.35
CA GLU A 109 21.39 15.73 25.60
C GLU A 109 21.71 14.61 26.60
#